data_AF-A0A930WP59-F1
#
_entry.id   AF-A0A930WP59-F1
#
_cell.length_a   1.000
_cell.length_b   1.000
_cell.length_c   1.000
_cell.angle_alpha   90.00
_cell.angle_beta   90.00
_cell.angle_gamma   90.00
#
_symmetry.space_group_name_H-M   'P 1'
#
loop_
_entity.id
_entity.type
_entity.pdbx_description
1 polymer ?
#
loop_
_entity_poly.entity_id
_entity_poly.type
_entity_poly.pdbx_seq_one_letter_code
_entity_poly.pdbx_strand_id
1 'polypeptide(L)'
;MGHISFDYSKALDFFSQEEIDNLQSTVTALDKDLREGLGVGNDFTGWVNLPRDYDKEEFARIKEAAKKIQEESEVLVVIGIGGSYLGARAAIDFLNHAFYNYLPSDKRKTPQVLFAGNSISSTYLQGLIDLIGDRDFSVNVISKSGTTTEPAIAFRVFKDLLIKKYGKEEAVNRIYATTDRARGALKS
;
A
#
# COMPACT_ATOMS: atom_id res chain seq x y z
N MET A 1 26.85 11.73 -8.31
CA MET A 1 26.62 11.18 -6.95
C MET A 1 25.16 10.80 -6.85
N GLY A 2 24.85 9.61 -6.33
CA GLY A 2 23.47 9.23 -6.04
C GLY A 2 22.92 9.99 -4.84
N HIS A 3 21.59 10.03 -4.69
CA HIS A 3 20.92 10.59 -3.50
C HIS A 3 21.05 9.69 -2.25
N ILE A 4 21.52 8.46 -2.44
CA ILE A 4 21.80 7.47 -1.39
C ILE A 4 23.22 6.95 -1.63
N SER A 5 23.98 6.77 -0.55
CA SER A 5 25.31 6.14 -0.56
C SER A 5 25.27 4.79 0.14
N PHE A 6 25.99 3.81 -0.42
CA PHE A 6 26.24 2.52 0.20
C PHE A 6 27.71 2.46 0.62
N ASP A 7 27.97 2.18 1.89
CA ASP A 7 29.31 2.09 2.46
C ASP A 7 29.47 0.73 3.15
N TYR A 8 30.33 -0.12 2.57
CA TYR A 8 30.70 -1.43 3.11
C TYR A 8 32.13 -1.46 3.67
N SER A 9 32.77 -0.31 3.86
CA SER A 9 34.17 -0.22 4.33
C SER A 9 34.43 -0.98 5.64
N LYS A 10 33.46 -0.93 6.57
CA LYS A 10 33.52 -1.66 7.85
C LYS A 10 33.39 -3.18 7.73
N ALA A 11 32.95 -3.67 6.57
CA ALA A 11 32.80 -5.10 6.31
C ALA A 11 34.07 -5.71 5.69
N LEU A 12 35.04 -4.89 5.27
CA LEU A 12 36.31 -5.33 4.66
C LEU A 12 37.24 -6.06 5.65
N ASP A 13 36.93 -6.03 6.95
CA ASP A 13 37.61 -6.87 7.93
C ASP A 13 37.20 -8.35 7.81
N PHE A 14 36.09 -8.64 7.12
CA PHE A 14 35.51 -9.98 6.99
C PHE A 14 35.61 -10.56 5.57
N PHE A 15 35.88 -9.73 4.56
CA PHE A 15 36.14 -10.13 3.18
C PHE A 15 37.06 -9.12 2.49
N SER A 16 37.79 -9.56 1.47
CA SER A 16 38.70 -8.71 0.70
C SER A 16 37.98 -7.94 -0.42
N GLN A 17 38.53 -6.78 -0.82
CA GLN A 17 38.00 -6.03 -1.97
C GLN A 17 37.98 -6.89 -3.25
N GLU A 18 38.98 -7.76 -3.42
CA GLU A 18 39.11 -8.65 -4.58
C GLU A 18 37.91 -9.63 -4.70
N GLU A 19 37.33 -10.08 -3.58
CA GLU A 19 36.13 -10.92 -3.61
C GLU A 19 34.94 -10.20 -4.24
N ILE A 20 34.77 -8.89 -3.98
CA ILE A 20 33.72 -8.08 -4.60
C ILE A 20 34.02 -7.83 -6.08
N ASP A 21 35.26 -7.49 -6.40
CA ASP A 21 35.68 -7.19 -7.77
C ASP A 21 35.51 -8.41 -8.68
N ASN A 22 35.79 -9.62 -8.16
CA ASN A 22 35.61 -10.88 -8.88
C ASN A 22 34.14 -11.21 -9.21
N LEU A 23 33.17 -10.64 -8.48
CA LEU A 23 31.74 -10.81 -8.76
C LEU A 23 31.25 -9.94 -9.93
N GLN A 24 32.04 -8.98 -10.42
CA GLN A 24 31.59 -7.99 -11.40
C GLN A 24 31.04 -8.64 -12.68
N SER A 25 31.68 -9.70 -13.18
CA SER A 25 31.21 -10.40 -14.39
C SER A 25 29.82 -11.02 -14.19
N THR A 26 29.58 -11.64 -13.04
CA THR A 26 28.29 -12.21 -12.65
C THR A 26 27.23 -11.12 -12.46
N VAL A 27 27.56 -10.03 -11.76
CA VAL A 27 26.65 -8.90 -11.54
C VAL A 27 26.21 -8.28 -12.87
N THR A 28 27.13 -8.09 -13.81
CA THR A 28 26.81 -7.56 -15.15
C THR A 28 25.83 -8.48 -15.90
N ALA A 29 26.04 -9.80 -15.83
CA ALA A 29 25.12 -10.76 -16.45
C ALA A 29 23.72 -10.71 -15.81
N LEU A 30 23.64 -10.66 -14.47
CA LEU A 30 22.37 -10.59 -13.74
C LEU A 30 21.63 -9.27 -13.99
N ASP A 31 22.32 -8.13 -14.07
CA ASP A 31 21.72 -6.84 -14.41
C ASP A 31 21.12 -6.88 -15.83
N LYS A 32 21.84 -7.47 -16.79
CA LYS A 32 21.33 -7.68 -18.15
C LYS A 32 20.08 -8.56 -18.13
N ASP A 33 20.12 -9.71 -17.47
CA ASP A 33 18.99 -10.64 -17.40
C ASP A 33 17.75 -9.98 -16.79
N LEU A 34 17.91 -9.15 -15.75
CA LEU A 34 16.81 -8.42 -15.12
C LEU A 34 16.23 -7.35 -16.06
N ARG A 35 17.08 -6.57 -16.72
CA ARG A 35 16.64 -5.45 -17.58
C ARG A 35 16.05 -5.91 -18.91
N GLU A 36 16.58 -7.00 -19.46
CA GLU A 36 16.11 -7.59 -20.72
C GLU A 36 15.02 -8.64 -20.50
N GLY A 37 14.72 -9.00 -19.25
CA GLY A 37 13.67 -9.96 -18.91
C GLY A 37 14.01 -11.39 -19.34
N LEU A 38 15.28 -11.79 -19.26
CA LEU A 38 15.75 -13.11 -19.67
C LEU A 38 15.75 -14.14 -18.53
N GLY A 39 15.69 -13.66 -17.28
CA GLY A 39 15.72 -14.51 -16.08
C GLY A 39 14.40 -15.20 -15.74
N VAL A 40 14.46 -16.21 -14.86
CA VAL A 40 13.28 -16.88 -14.29
C VAL A 40 12.44 -15.86 -13.51
N GLY A 41 11.12 -15.85 -13.76
CA GLY A 41 10.19 -14.90 -13.12
C GLY A 41 10.12 -13.53 -13.80
N ASN A 42 10.62 -13.41 -15.04
CA ASN A 42 10.56 -12.21 -15.87
C ASN A 42 9.14 -11.62 -16.05
N ASP A 43 8.08 -12.40 -15.87
CA ASP A 43 6.69 -11.95 -15.86
C ASP A 43 6.39 -10.86 -14.79
N PHE A 44 7.23 -10.74 -13.76
CA PHE A 44 7.00 -9.86 -12.60
C PHE A 44 8.08 -8.78 -12.39
N THR A 45 8.76 -8.33 -13.45
CA THR A 45 9.81 -7.30 -13.40
C THR A 45 9.34 -5.88 -13.69
N GLY A 46 8.02 -5.65 -13.82
CA GLY A 46 7.46 -4.33 -14.15
C GLY A 46 7.86 -3.20 -13.18
N TRP A 47 8.25 -3.52 -11.95
CA TRP A 47 8.74 -2.57 -10.96
C TRP A 47 10.07 -1.88 -11.36
N VAL A 48 10.88 -2.48 -12.24
CA VAL A 48 12.15 -1.92 -12.71
C VAL A 48 11.92 -0.60 -13.47
N ASN A 49 10.91 -0.57 -14.33
CA ASN A 49 10.60 0.57 -15.18
C ASN A 49 9.47 1.45 -14.63
N LEU A 50 8.71 0.97 -13.63
CA LEU A 50 7.57 1.67 -13.03
C LEU A 50 7.86 3.13 -12.64
N PRO A 51 9.01 3.49 -12.02
CA PRO A 51 9.28 4.90 -11.67
C PRO A 51 9.29 5.86 -12.87
N ARG A 52 9.61 5.36 -14.07
CA ARG A 52 9.60 6.12 -15.33
C ARG A 52 8.24 6.01 -16.02
N ASP A 53 7.77 4.78 -16.17
CA ASP A 53 6.72 4.39 -17.13
C ASP A 53 5.34 4.17 -16.48
N TYR A 54 5.14 4.59 -15.22
CA TYR A 54 3.81 4.53 -14.59
C TYR A 54 2.75 5.33 -15.37
N ASP A 55 1.50 4.86 -15.30
CA ASP A 55 0.34 5.50 -15.92
C ASP A 55 0.07 6.88 -15.29
N LYS A 56 0.23 7.94 -16.09
CA LYS A 56 0.08 9.32 -15.61
C LYS A 56 -1.39 9.71 -15.39
N GLU A 57 -2.32 9.09 -16.12
CA GLU A 57 -3.75 9.35 -15.97
C GLU A 57 -4.26 8.69 -14.68
N GLU A 58 -3.85 7.45 -14.40
CA GLU A 58 -4.12 6.82 -13.11
C GLU A 58 -3.52 7.61 -11.96
N PHE A 59 -2.29 8.10 -12.09
CA PHE A 59 -1.67 8.94 -11.06
C PHE A 59 -2.45 10.23 -10.78
N ALA A 60 -3.03 10.85 -11.82
CA ALA A 60 -3.92 11.99 -11.65
C ALA A 60 -5.21 11.61 -10.89
N ARG A 61 -5.85 10.50 -11.27
CA ARG A 61 -7.05 9.97 -10.57
C ARG A 61 -6.77 9.63 -9.10
N ILE A 62 -5.58 9.11 -8.78
CA ILE A 62 -5.16 8.86 -7.39
C ILE A 62 -5.14 10.16 -6.58
N LYS A 63 -4.61 11.25 -7.15
CA LYS A 63 -4.58 12.56 -6.48
C LYS A 63 -5.98 13.13 -6.27
N GLU A 64 -6.85 13.00 -7.27
CA GLU A 64 -8.25 13.43 -7.18
C GLU A 64 -9.02 12.64 -6.12
N ALA A 65 -8.88 11.32 -6.10
CA ALA A 65 -9.47 10.47 -5.08
C ALA A 65 -8.95 10.82 -3.68
N ALA A 66 -7.64 11.03 -3.52
CA ALA A 66 -7.06 11.44 -2.24
C ALA A 66 -7.57 12.80 -1.76
N LYS A 67 -7.82 13.75 -2.67
CA LYS A 67 -8.43 15.04 -2.34
C LYS A 67 -9.89 14.87 -1.91
N LYS A 68 -10.67 14.09 -2.67
CA LYS A 68 -12.06 13.78 -2.34
C LYS A 68 -12.17 13.15 -0.94
N ILE A 69 -11.33 12.15 -0.65
CA ILE A 69 -11.28 11.50 0.67
C ILE A 69 -10.93 12.50 1.79
N GLN A 70 -10.04 13.47 1.53
CA GLN A 70 -9.71 14.52 2.52
C GLN A 70 -10.88 15.48 2.79
N GLU A 71 -11.76 15.70 1.82
CA GLU A 71 -12.91 16.58 1.95
C GLU A 71 -14.11 15.90 2.62
N GLU A 72 -14.29 14.59 2.41
CA GLU A 72 -15.50 13.87 2.80
C GLU A 72 -15.34 12.90 3.99
N SER A 73 -14.11 12.72 4.49
CA SER A 73 -13.80 11.71 5.52
C SER A 73 -12.81 12.19 6.56
N GLU A 74 -13.07 11.82 7.81
CA GLU A 74 -12.15 11.98 8.93
C GLU A 74 -11.19 10.78 9.06
N VAL A 75 -11.59 9.62 8.53
CA VAL A 75 -10.84 8.35 8.58
C VAL A 75 -10.77 7.70 7.20
N LEU A 76 -9.60 7.19 6.83
CA LEU A 76 -9.41 6.27 5.72
C LEU A 76 -9.06 4.89 6.28
N VAL A 77 -9.91 3.89 6.01
CA VAL A 77 -9.63 2.49 6.34
C VAL A 77 -9.02 1.81 5.13
N VAL A 78 -7.73 1.47 5.22
CA VAL A 78 -7.02 0.68 4.21
C VAL A 78 -7.16 -0.80 4.55
N ILE A 79 -7.76 -1.58 3.65
CA ILE A 79 -7.99 -3.01 3.84
C ILE A 79 -7.05 -3.80 2.94
N GLY A 80 -6.07 -4.48 3.53
CA GLY A 80 -5.06 -5.24 2.79
C GLY A 80 -4.08 -5.96 3.72
N ILE A 81 -3.34 -6.93 3.18
CA ILE A 81 -2.30 -7.68 3.88
C ILE A 81 -1.05 -7.82 3.01
N GLY A 82 0.11 -8.11 3.63
CA GLY A 82 1.38 -8.30 2.93
C GLY A 82 1.80 -7.04 2.18
N GLY A 83 2.07 -7.17 0.87
CA GLY A 83 2.46 -6.04 0.01
C GLY A 83 1.39 -4.95 -0.10
N SER A 84 0.11 -5.30 0.03
CA SER A 84 -1.01 -4.34 0.05
C SER A 84 -1.14 -3.55 1.35
N TYR A 85 -0.26 -3.79 2.33
CA TYR A 85 -0.27 -3.18 3.65
C TYR A 85 1.08 -2.51 3.98
N LEU A 86 2.17 -3.27 3.90
CA LEU A 86 3.47 -2.86 4.44
C LEU A 86 4.05 -1.62 3.76
N GLY A 87 3.94 -1.49 2.44
CA GLY A 87 4.48 -0.34 1.72
C GLY A 87 3.81 0.98 2.11
N ALA A 88 2.48 0.98 2.20
CA ALA A 88 1.71 2.15 2.62
C ALA A 88 1.99 2.50 4.08
N ARG A 89 1.98 1.50 4.98
CA ARG A 89 2.27 1.70 6.41
C ARG A 89 3.67 2.26 6.63
N ALA A 90 4.68 1.69 5.98
CA ALA A 90 6.06 2.15 6.09
C ALA A 90 6.23 3.59 5.60
N ALA A 91 5.67 3.95 4.44
CA ALA A 91 5.77 5.30 3.91
C ALA A 91 5.05 6.33 4.81
N ILE A 92 3.85 6.01 5.31
CA ILE A 92 3.10 6.89 6.21
C ILE A 92 3.86 7.09 7.53
N ASP A 93 4.34 6.01 8.15
CA ASP A 93 5.05 6.10 9.43
C ASP A 93 6.41 6.80 9.29
N PHE A 94 7.12 6.61 8.17
CA PHE A 94 8.43 7.20 7.94
C PHE A 94 8.37 8.70 7.57
N LEU A 95 7.38 9.11 6.78
CA LEU A 95 7.28 10.49 6.28
C LEU A 95 6.52 11.43 7.24
N ASN A 96 5.95 10.91 8.32
CA ASN A 96 5.25 11.68 9.33
C ASN A 96 5.92 11.54 10.70
N HIS A 97 5.61 12.46 11.63
CA HIS A 97 6.05 12.26 13.00
C HIS A 97 5.36 11.03 13.61
N ALA A 98 6.03 10.35 14.54
CA ALA A 98 5.59 9.06 15.10
C ALA A 98 4.18 9.07 15.73
N PHE A 99 3.66 10.24 16.09
CA PHE A 99 2.34 10.41 16.70
C PHE A 99 1.30 11.03 15.76
N TYR A 100 1.62 11.24 14.47
CA TYR A 100 0.76 12.00 13.54
C TYR A 100 -0.64 11.44 13.48
N ASN A 101 -0.76 10.12 13.38
CA ASN A 101 -2.06 9.44 13.28
C ASN A 101 -2.86 9.43 14.60
N TYR A 102 -2.27 9.82 15.72
CA TYR A 102 -2.92 9.93 17.03
C TYR A 102 -3.34 11.36 17.37
N LEU A 103 -2.92 12.34 16.55
CA LEU A 103 -3.34 13.71 16.75
C LEU A 103 -4.85 13.86 16.51
N PRO A 104 -5.51 14.80 17.22
CA PRO A 104 -6.89 15.15 16.91
C PRO A 104 -7.01 15.74 15.49
N SER A 105 -8.21 15.74 14.93
CA SER A 105 -8.45 16.12 13.52
C SER A 105 -8.02 17.55 13.19
N ASP A 106 -8.22 18.50 14.11
CA ASP A 106 -7.80 19.91 13.98
C ASP A 106 -6.28 20.11 13.86
N LYS A 107 -5.49 19.13 14.30
CA LYS A 107 -4.01 19.12 14.22
C LYS A 107 -3.47 18.23 13.11
N ARG A 108 -4.34 17.59 12.31
CA ARG A 108 -3.98 16.81 11.13
C ARG A 108 -4.44 17.54 9.87
N LYS A 109 -3.66 17.41 8.81
CA LYS A 109 -4.04 17.93 7.47
C LYS A 109 -4.72 16.86 6.61
N THR A 110 -4.80 15.64 7.12
CA THR A 110 -5.27 14.46 6.38
C THR A 110 -6.15 13.60 7.29
N PRO A 111 -7.01 12.76 6.70
CA PRO A 111 -7.76 11.72 7.41
C PRO A 111 -6.84 10.81 8.23
N GLN A 112 -7.40 10.20 9.26
CA GLN A 112 -6.70 9.23 10.08
C GLN A 112 -6.60 7.95 9.26
N VAL A 113 -5.40 7.42 9.05
CA VAL A 113 -5.24 6.20 8.27
C VAL A 113 -5.21 5.01 9.21
N LEU A 114 -6.22 4.16 9.12
CA LEU A 114 -6.32 2.91 9.87
C LEU A 114 -6.18 1.73 8.91
N PHE A 115 -5.67 0.61 9.40
CA PHE A 115 -5.43 -0.58 8.60
C PHE A 115 -6.27 -1.73 9.12
N ALA A 116 -6.95 -2.45 8.24
CA ALA A 116 -7.72 -3.63 8.58
C ALA A 116 -7.46 -4.74 7.55
N GLY A 117 -7.93 -5.96 7.84
CA GLY A 117 -7.76 -7.09 6.93
C GLY A 117 -6.30 -7.56 6.78
N ASN A 118 -5.40 -7.10 7.66
CA ASN A 118 -4.03 -7.60 7.82
C ASN A 118 -3.92 -8.69 8.89
N SER A 119 -5.04 -9.11 9.48
CA SER A 119 -5.19 -10.25 10.40
C SER A 119 -6.65 -10.70 10.44
N ILE A 120 -6.96 -11.79 11.16
CA ILE A 120 -8.33 -12.30 11.40
C ILE A 120 -8.78 -12.03 12.85
N SER A 121 -8.15 -11.07 13.53
CA SER A 121 -8.54 -10.74 14.91
C SER A 121 -9.86 -9.97 14.94
N SER A 122 -10.93 -10.64 15.40
CA SER A 122 -12.24 -10.00 15.61
C SER A 122 -12.16 -8.89 16.67
N THR A 123 -11.37 -9.07 17.73
CA THR A 123 -11.14 -8.05 18.76
C THR A 123 -10.48 -6.80 18.19
N TYR A 124 -9.47 -6.97 17.33
CA TYR A 124 -8.83 -5.84 16.66
C TYR A 124 -9.82 -5.12 15.73
N LEU A 125 -10.57 -5.89 14.94
CA LEU A 125 -11.56 -5.33 14.02
C LEU A 125 -12.65 -4.55 14.77
N GLN A 126 -13.17 -5.09 15.88
CA GLN A 126 -14.13 -4.39 16.73
C GLN A 126 -13.52 -3.13 17.34
N GLY A 127 -12.29 -3.20 17.84
CA GLY A 127 -11.59 -2.03 18.38
C GLY A 127 -11.39 -0.92 17.35
N LEU A 128 -11.17 -1.25 16.07
CA LEU A 128 -11.14 -0.26 14.99
C LEU A 128 -12.52 0.37 14.75
N ILE A 129 -13.59 -0.43 14.77
CA ILE A 129 -14.96 0.06 14.62
C ILE A 129 -15.31 1.02 15.75
N ASP A 130 -15.00 0.65 16.99
CA ASP A 130 -15.22 1.47 18.18
C ASP A 130 -14.40 2.76 18.11
N LEU A 131 -13.14 2.67 17.66
CA LEU A 131 -12.28 3.84 17.46
C LEU A 131 -12.88 4.78 16.41
N ILE A 132 -13.38 4.27 15.28
CA ILE A 132 -14.00 5.09 14.23
C ILE A 132 -15.25 5.78 14.77
N GLY A 133 -16.13 5.03 15.43
CA GLY A 133 -17.38 5.54 15.97
C GLY A 133 -18.26 6.17 14.89
N ASP A 134 -18.81 7.35 15.18
CA ASP A 134 -19.69 8.07 14.27
C ASP A 134 -18.97 8.98 13.27
N ARG A 135 -17.63 8.93 13.21
CA ARG A 135 -16.83 9.76 12.30
C ARG A 135 -17.02 9.37 10.85
N ASP A 136 -16.88 10.33 9.95
CA ASP A 136 -17.00 10.05 8.52
C ASP A 136 -15.79 9.28 8.00
N PHE A 137 -16.02 8.26 7.17
CA PHE A 137 -14.93 7.41 6.69
C PHE A 137 -15.09 6.93 5.23
N SER A 138 -13.94 6.65 4.62
CA SER A 138 -13.81 5.98 3.34
C SER A 138 -13.04 4.68 3.51
N VAL A 139 -13.20 3.75 2.56
CA VAL A 139 -12.51 2.46 2.54
C VAL A 139 -11.70 2.35 1.25
N ASN A 140 -10.40 2.05 1.37
CA ASN A 140 -9.59 1.59 0.23
C ASN A 140 -9.25 0.12 0.42
N VAL A 141 -9.90 -0.76 -0.35
CA VAL A 141 -9.66 -2.20 -0.32
C VAL A 141 -8.67 -2.59 -1.42
N ILE A 142 -7.60 -3.29 -1.03
CA ILE A 142 -6.45 -3.57 -1.89
C ILE A 142 -6.16 -5.08 -1.88
N SER A 143 -6.60 -5.78 -2.93
CA SER A 143 -6.31 -7.20 -3.14
C SER A 143 -6.31 -7.49 -4.64
N LYS A 144 -5.21 -8.06 -5.16
CA LYS A 144 -5.10 -8.40 -6.59
C LYS A 144 -6.17 -9.41 -7.02
N SER A 145 -6.40 -10.45 -6.22
CA SER A 145 -7.38 -11.51 -6.56
C SER A 145 -8.80 -11.19 -6.08
N GLY A 146 -8.93 -10.36 -5.04
CA GLY A 146 -10.18 -10.17 -4.31
C GLY A 146 -10.59 -11.35 -3.43
N THR A 147 -9.78 -12.40 -3.38
CA THR A 147 -10.07 -13.65 -2.64
C THR A 147 -9.15 -13.89 -1.46
N THR A 148 -8.20 -12.98 -1.20
CA THR A 148 -7.37 -13.02 0.01
C THR A 148 -8.29 -12.96 1.24
N THR A 149 -8.18 -13.95 2.13
CA THR A 149 -9.17 -14.23 3.17
C THR A 149 -9.34 -13.07 4.15
N GLU A 150 -8.25 -12.54 4.70
CA GLU A 150 -8.27 -11.53 5.74
C GLU A 150 -8.84 -10.19 5.22
N PRO A 151 -8.38 -9.67 4.05
CA PRO A 151 -9.00 -8.49 3.43
C PRO A 151 -10.46 -8.72 3.05
N ALA A 152 -10.84 -9.90 2.54
CA ALA A 152 -12.22 -10.17 2.13
C ALA A 152 -13.19 -10.18 3.32
N ILE A 153 -12.79 -10.75 4.46
CA ILE A 153 -13.58 -10.72 5.70
C ILE A 153 -13.76 -9.29 6.20
N ALA A 154 -12.65 -8.54 6.34
CA ALA A 154 -12.70 -7.16 6.81
C ALA A 154 -13.51 -6.27 5.86
N PHE A 155 -13.38 -6.45 4.55
CA PHE A 155 -14.13 -5.67 3.56
C PHE A 155 -15.63 -5.91 3.65
N ARG A 156 -16.09 -7.16 3.88
CA ARG A 156 -17.52 -7.43 4.11
C ARG A 156 -18.07 -6.63 5.28
N VAL A 157 -17.34 -6.62 6.40
CA VAL A 157 -17.73 -5.86 7.60
C VAL A 157 -17.78 -4.36 7.31
N PHE A 158 -16.73 -3.78 6.73
CA PHE A 158 -16.68 -2.34 6.46
C PHE A 158 -17.65 -1.88 5.36
N LYS A 159 -17.90 -2.72 4.35
CA LYS A 159 -18.93 -2.46 3.33
C LYS A 159 -20.32 -2.40 3.96
N ASP A 160 -20.64 -3.34 4.85
CA ASP A 160 -21.93 -3.33 5.56
C ASP A 160 -22.07 -2.11 6.46
N LEU A 161 -20.98 -1.67 7.12
CA LEU A 161 -20.98 -0.44 7.92
C LEU A 161 -21.22 0.82 7.06
N LEU A 162 -20.56 0.94 5.90
CA LEU A 162 -20.79 2.05 4.98
C LEU A 162 -22.23 2.08 4.47
N ILE A 163 -22.79 0.92 4.09
CA ILE A 163 -24.18 0.84 3.61
C ILE A 163 -25.17 1.20 4.73
N LYS A 164 -24.93 0.76 5.96
CA LYS A 164 -25.77 1.11 7.11
C LYS A 164 -25.72 2.62 7.42
N LYS A 165 -24.55 3.24 7.29
CA LYS A 165 -24.34 4.65 7.63
C LYS A 165 -24.84 5.59 6.53
N TYR A 166 -24.50 5.33 5.28
CA TYR A 166 -24.70 6.26 4.17
C TYR A 166 -25.75 5.80 3.15
N GLY A 167 -26.24 4.56 3.26
CA GLY A 167 -27.03 3.93 2.21
C GLY A 167 -26.15 3.39 1.07
N LYS A 168 -26.77 2.59 0.19
CA LYS A 168 -26.03 1.89 -0.88
C LYS A 168 -25.41 2.84 -1.90
N GLU A 169 -26.13 3.89 -2.29
CA GLU A 169 -25.69 4.83 -3.33
C GLU A 169 -24.43 5.58 -2.89
N GLU A 170 -24.45 6.14 -1.68
CA GLU A 170 -23.31 6.90 -1.17
C GLU A 170 -22.15 5.99 -0.71
N ALA A 171 -22.43 4.77 -0.25
CA ALA A 171 -21.37 3.81 0.06
C ALA A 171 -20.47 3.51 -1.15
N VAL A 172 -21.02 3.50 -2.37
CA VAL A 172 -20.23 3.32 -3.61
C VAL A 172 -19.22 4.45 -3.80
N ASN A 173 -19.58 5.68 -3.44
CA ASN A 173 -18.71 6.85 -3.58
C ASN A 173 -17.54 6.87 -2.58
N ARG A 174 -17.63 6.06 -1.52
CA ARG A 174 -16.67 5.98 -0.40
C ARG A 174 -15.81 4.73 -0.42
N ILE A 175 -16.05 3.81 -1.36
CA ILE A 175 -15.26 2.59 -1.55
C ILE A 175 -14.35 2.75 -2.77
N TYR A 176 -13.06 2.63 -2.52
CA TYR A 176 -12.01 2.63 -3.53
C TYR A 176 -11.42 1.21 -3.59
N ALA A 177 -11.37 0.62 -4.78
CA ALA A 177 -10.88 -0.75 -4.97
C ALA A 177 -9.62 -0.75 -5.84
N THR A 178 -8.51 -1.18 -5.26
CA THR A 178 -7.23 -1.39 -5.98
C THR A 178 -7.04 -2.90 -6.20
N THR A 179 -7.22 -3.35 -7.45
CA THR A 179 -7.30 -4.78 -7.80
C THR A 179 -6.75 -5.03 -9.21
N ASP A 180 -6.74 -6.29 -9.66
CA ASP A 180 -6.43 -6.63 -11.05
C ASP A 180 -7.34 -5.87 -12.04
N ARG A 181 -6.76 -5.48 -13.18
CA ARG A 181 -7.40 -4.66 -14.21
C ARG A 181 -8.70 -5.27 -14.74
N ALA A 182 -8.77 -6.59 -14.86
CA ALA A 182 -9.86 -7.26 -15.58
C ALA A 182 -10.39 -8.54 -14.88
N ARG A 183 -9.71 -9.05 -13.86
CA ARG A 183 -10.03 -10.34 -13.23
C ARG A 183 -10.22 -10.20 -11.71
N GLY A 184 -10.74 -11.26 -11.09
CA GLY A 184 -10.83 -11.38 -9.64
C GLY A 184 -12.15 -10.89 -9.05
N ALA A 185 -12.47 -11.40 -7.86
CA ALA A 185 -13.76 -11.22 -7.20
C ALA A 185 -14.02 -9.77 -6.75
N LEU A 186 -12.96 -8.98 -6.57
CA LEU A 186 -13.07 -7.57 -6.18
C LEU A 186 -13.33 -6.66 -7.40
N LYS A 187 -13.06 -7.14 -8.62
CA LYS A 187 -13.33 -6.40 -9.85
C LYS A 187 -14.76 -6.63 -10.37
N SER A 188 -15.31 -7.82 -10.10
CA SER A 188 -16.63 -8.30 -10.55
C SER A 188 -17.78 -7.83 -9.68
#